data_AF-A0A183KZ26-F1
#
_entry.id   AF-A0A183KZ26-F1
#
_cell.length_a   1.000
_cell.length_b   1.000
_cell.length_c   1.000
_cell.angle_alpha   90.00
_cell.angle_beta   90.00
_cell.angle_gamma   90.00
#
_symmetry.space_group_name_H-M   'P 1'
#
loop_
_entity.id
_entity.type
_entity.pdbx_description
1 polymer ?
#
loop_
_entity_poly.entity_id
_entity_poly.type
_entity_poly.pdbx_seq_one_letter_code
_entity_poly.pdbx_strand_id
1 'polypeptide(L)'
;MLFFAPSPNRQFNHLELYRVFYGFTDNVTCIDWSRDSSLFTNSISSLTINRNGDWIGAGSELFGQIAVWEWRSQSCYLRADSHSKEMTSLAYSPDGLHLVTGGYDNKVKVWRISGGRCVVTFTEHTAGVTGVAFPAQNSKVVLSASLDGTVRAHDLIRYVFSRLLIHIGLREIVD
;
A
#
# COMPACT_ATOMS: atom_id res chain seq x y z
N MET A 1 -22.21 3.27 29.82
CA MET A 1 -22.77 1.98 29.35
C MET A 1 -21.80 0.88 29.77
N LEU A 2 -22.27 -0.17 30.45
CA LEU A 2 -21.45 -1.09 31.27
C LEU A 2 -20.62 -2.12 30.46
N PHE A 3 -19.31 -2.12 30.77
CA PHE A 3 -18.23 -3.13 30.95
C PHE A 3 -18.24 -4.57 30.38
N PHE A 4 -17.01 -5.06 30.13
CA PHE A 4 -16.50 -6.32 30.71
C PHE A 4 -15.06 -6.15 31.28
N ALA A 5 -14.70 -7.07 32.19
CA ALA A 5 -13.71 -6.98 33.27
C ALA A 5 -12.21 -7.05 32.87
N PRO A 6 -11.32 -6.51 33.72
CA PRO A 6 -9.87 -6.51 33.49
C PRO A 6 -9.26 -7.89 33.76
N SER A 7 -8.40 -8.34 32.85
CA SER A 7 -7.48 -9.45 33.12
C SER A 7 -6.63 -9.13 34.36
N PRO A 8 -6.34 -10.10 35.25
CA PRO A 8 -5.51 -9.89 36.44
C PRO A 8 -4.09 -9.39 36.14
N ASN A 9 -3.66 -9.45 34.87
CA ASN A 9 -2.34 -9.03 34.41
C ASN A 9 -2.37 -7.82 33.48
N ARG A 10 -3.51 -7.12 33.32
CA ARG A 10 -3.56 -5.90 32.50
C ARG A 10 -3.04 -4.72 33.32
N GLN A 11 -1.73 -4.47 33.26
CA GLN A 11 -1.20 -3.18 33.71
C GLN A 11 -1.70 -2.10 32.75
N PHE A 12 -2.54 -1.20 33.27
CA PHE A 12 -2.91 0.01 32.55
C PHE A 12 -1.65 0.82 32.31
N ASN A 13 -1.36 1.15 31.05
CA ASN A 13 -0.23 2.03 30.76
C ASN A 13 -0.57 3.47 31.19
N HIS A 14 0.47 4.29 31.36
CA HIS A 14 0.37 5.67 31.82
C HIS A 14 -0.58 6.54 30.97
N LEU A 15 -0.84 6.15 29.73
CA LEU A 15 -1.70 6.84 28.78
C LEU A 15 -3.19 6.55 28.96
N GLU A 16 -3.57 5.31 29.30
CA GLU A 16 -4.96 4.99 29.63
C GLU A 16 -5.40 5.70 30.93
N LEU A 17 -4.49 5.86 31.90
CA LEU A 17 -4.77 6.60 33.14
C LEU A 17 -4.89 8.12 32.90
N TYR A 18 -4.01 8.72 32.10
CA TYR A 18 -4.06 10.16 31.81
C TYR A 18 -5.33 10.58 31.03
N ARG A 19 -5.87 9.69 30.17
CA ARG A 19 -7.11 9.88 29.41
C ARG A 19 -8.36 9.95 30.27
N VAL A 20 -8.44 9.07 31.26
CA VAL A 20 -9.58 8.97 32.18
C VAL A 20 -9.65 10.20 33.09
N PHE A 21 -8.50 10.73 33.53
CA PHE A 21 -8.45 11.88 34.44
C PHE A 21 -8.71 13.24 33.78
N TYR A 22 -8.30 13.44 32.52
CA TYR A 22 -8.38 14.75 31.86
C TYR A 22 -9.45 14.88 30.77
N GLY A 23 -10.36 13.91 30.64
CA GLY A 23 -11.58 14.05 29.82
C GLY A 23 -11.36 14.14 28.30
N PHE A 24 -10.18 13.77 27.82
CA PHE A 24 -9.89 13.62 26.40
C PHE A 24 -10.56 12.35 25.85
N THR A 25 -11.54 12.48 24.95
CA THR A 25 -12.20 11.33 24.30
C THR A 25 -11.31 10.66 23.25
N ASP A 26 -10.41 11.41 22.62
CA ASP A 26 -9.44 10.89 21.66
C ASP A 26 -8.05 10.96 22.28
N ASN A 27 -7.24 9.89 22.23
CA ASN A 27 -5.83 9.99 22.65
C ASN A 27 -5.00 8.77 22.20
N VAL A 28 -4.12 9.02 21.24
CA VAL A 28 -3.05 8.13 20.76
C VAL A 28 -1.76 8.94 20.81
N THR A 29 -0.72 8.46 21.50
CA THR A 29 0.60 9.14 21.53
C THR A 29 1.70 8.39 20.81
N CYS A 30 1.55 7.09 20.65
CA CYS A 30 2.07 6.26 19.56
C CYS A 30 1.43 4.88 19.74
N ILE A 31 1.22 4.16 18.64
CA ILE A 31 0.73 2.78 18.69
C ILE A 31 1.95 1.89 18.51
N ASP A 32 2.34 1.18 19.57
CA ASP A 32 3.38 0.15 19.53
C ASP A 32 2.75 -1.25 19.56
N TRP A 33 3.19 -2.10 18.63
CA TRP A 33 2.60 -3.41 18.31
C TRP A 33 3.49 -4.56 18.76
N SER A 34 4.15 -4.44 19.91
CA SER A 34 5.00 -5.53 20.40
C SER A 34 4.16 -6.63 21.07
N ARG A 35 3.64 -7.57 20.25
CA ARG A 35 3.86 -9.03 20.47
C ARG A 35 3.33 -10.01 19.42
N ASP A 36 2.60 -9.60 18.38
CA ASP A 36 2.18 -10.54 17.34
C ASP A 36 2.54 -10.05 15.92
N SER A 37 3.52 -10.73 15.32
CA SER A 37 3.95 -10.64 13.91
C SER A 37 4.40 -9.26 13.43
N SER A 38 5.70 -9.05 13.27
CA SER A 38 6.19 -7.92 12.49
C SER A 38 5.61 -8.03 11.06
N LEU A 39 4.79 -7.05 10.64
CA LEU A 39 4.23 -7.02 9.28
C LEU A 39 5.35 -7.00 8.24
N PHE A 40 6.46 -6.35 8.60
CA PHE A 40 7.69 -6.27 7.84
C PHE A 40 8.81 -7.00 8.57
N THR A 41 9.68 -7.67 7.82
CA THR A 41 10.91 -8.25 8.35
C THR A 41 12.11 -7.30 8.23
N ASN A 42 11.92 -6.17 7.55
CA ASN A 42 12.96 -5.21 7.18
C ASN A 42 12.51 -3.77 7.48
N SER A 43 13.45 -2.83 7.43
CA SER A 43 13.20 -1.40 7.57
C SER A 43 12.13 -0.92 6.60
N ILE A 44 11.21 -0.08 7.10
CA ILE A 44 10.16 0.54 6.30
C ILE A 44 10.76 1.74 5.56
N SER A 45 10.75 1.73 4.24
CA SER A 45 11.22 2.86 3.41
C SER A 45 10.13 3.88 3.12
N SER A 46 8.87 3.44 3.10
CA SER A 46 7.79 4.24 2.57
C SER A 46 6.51 4.05 3.35
N LEU A 47 5.80 5.15 3.56
CA LEU A 47 4.52 5.22 4.24
C LEU A 47 3.59 6.13 3.44
N THR A 48 2.33 5.73 3.28
CA THR A 48 1.29 6.54 2.64
C THR A 48 -0.04 6.32 3.32
N ILE A 49 -0.96 7.25 3.14
CA ILE A 49 -2.32 7.19 3.66
C ILE A 49 -3.31 7.51 2.54
N ASN A 50 -4.44 6.81 2.52
CA ASN A 50 -5.48 7.11 1.55
C ASN A 50 -6.16 8.45 1.87
N ARG A 51 -6.92 9.01 0.91
CA ARG A 51 -7.54 10.33 1.04
C ARG A 51 -8.43 10.48 2.29
N ASN A 52 -9.13 9.40 2.67
CA ASN A 52 -10.06 9.43 3.81
C ASN A 52 -9.35 9.29 5.17
N GLY A 53 -8.06 8.93 5.18
CA GLY A 53 -7.29 8.79 6.42
C GLY A 53 -7.49 7.48 7.17
N ASP A 54 -8.19 6.51 6.57
CA ASP A 54 -8.54 5.26 7.24
C ASP A 54 -7.50 4.17 7.01
N TRP A 55 -6.89 4.15 5.84
CA TRP A 55 -5.99 3.08 5.41
C TRP A 55 -4.56 3.57 5.26
N ILE A 56 -3.65 2.85 5.92
CA ILE A 56 -2.23 3.09 5.87
C ILE A 56 -1.62 2.04 4.94
N GLY A 57 -0.80 2.50 3.99
CA GLY A 57 0.08 1.65 3.21
C GLY A 57 1.51 1.85 3.67
N ALA A 58 2.25 0.77 3.82
CA ALA A 58 3.68 0.83 4.04
C ALA A 58 4.39 -0.18 3.15
N GLY A 59 5.67 0.05 2.90
CA GLY A 59 6.52 -1.01 2.41
C GLY A 59 7.97 -0.87 2.83
N SER A 60 8.70 -1.98 2.65
CA SER A 60 10.05 -2.15 3.15
C SER A 60 11.10 -1.93 2.08
N GLU A 61 12.31 -1.61 2.54
CA GLU A 61 13.51 -1.58 1.71
C GLU A 61 13.80 -2.98 1.17
N LEU A 62 14.36 -3.88 1.97
CA LEU A 62 14.79 -5.18 1.46
C LEU A 62 13.61 -6.10 1.12
N PHE A 63 13.71 -6.75 -0.04
CA PHE A 63 12.70 -7.64 -0.63
C PHE A 63 11.32 -7.00 -0.87
N GLY A 64 11.25 -5.66 -0.83
CA GLY A 64 10.10 -4.87 -1.27
C GLY A 64 8.76 -5.35 -0.75
N GLN A 65 8.63 -5.67 0.54
CA GLN A 65 7.36 -6.08 1.13
C GLN A 65 6.39 -4.89 1.13
N ILE A 66 5.11 -5.21 1.03
CA ILE A 66 4.03 -4.23 1.11
C ILE A 66 2.97 -4.70 2.10
N ALA A 67 2.45 -3.77 2.89
CA ALA A 67 1.27 -4.01 3.70
C ALA A 67 0.31 -2.82 3.63
N VAL A 68 -0.98 -3.12 3.64
CA VAL A 68 -2.06 -2.15 3.82
C VAL A 68 -2.97 -2.63 4.93
N TRP A 69 -3.26 -1.73 5.86
CA TRP A 69 -4.15 -1.99 6.97
C TRP A 69 -5.00 -0.77 7.29
N GLU A 70 -6.17 -1.03 7.85
CA GLU A 70 -7.01 0.02 8.45
C GLU A 70 -6.55 0.25 9.89
N TRP A 71 -6.20 1.49 10.23
CA TRP A 71 -5.50 1.76 11.48
C TRP A 71 -6.40 1.63 12.72
N ARG A 72 -7.71 1.88 12.59
CA ARG A 72 -8.66 1.79 13.70
C ARG A 72 -9.04 0.35 14.02
N SER A 73 -9.38 -0.43 12.98
CA SER A 73 -9.81 -1.82 13.13
C SER A 73 -8.64 -2.80 13.21
N GLN A 74 -7.43 -2.34 12.85
CA GLN A 74 -6.22 -3.16 12.80
C GLN A 74 -6.29 -4.29 11.75
N SER A 75 -7.29 -4.24 10.87
CA SER A 75 -7.49 -5.26 9.85
C SER A 75 -6.48 -5.04 8.71
N CYS A 76 -5.73 -6.09 8.39
CA CYS A 76 -4.83 -6.10 7.23
C CYS A 76 -5.58 -6.55 5.98
N TYR A 77 -5.53 -5.74 4.93
CA TYR A 77 -6.23 -5.98 3.67
C TYR A 77 -5.30 -6.39 2.52
N LEU A 78 -4.02 -6.05 2.63
CA LEU A 78 -2.98 -6.45 1.69
C LEU A 78 -1.70 -6.75 2.48
N ARG A 79 -1.09 -7.90 2.21
CA ARG A 79 0.29 -8.21 2.60
C ARG A 79 0.91 -9.05 1.50
N ALA A 80 2.02 -8.59 0.93
CA ALA A 80 2.66 -9.28 -0.17
C ALA A 80 4.14 -8.92 -0.29
N ASP A 81 4.90 -9.78 -0.97
CA ASP A 81 6.20 -9.40 -1.53
C ASP A 81 5.93 -8.66 -2.85
N SER A 82 6.20 -7.36 -2.86
CA SER A 82 5.91 -6.52 -4.01
C SER A 82 7.01 -6.59 -5.07
N HIS A 83 8.26 -6.41 -4.66
CA HIS A 83 9.41 -6.30 -5.57
C HIS A 83 10.51 -7.30 -5.20
N SER A 84 11.24 -7.80 -6.19
CA SER A 84 12.38 -8.71 -5.95
C SER A 84 13.65 -7.99 -5.48
N LYS A 85 13.59 -6.66 -5.44
CA LYS A 85 14.62 -5.72 -4.96
C LYS A 85 13.92 -4.63 -4.16
N GLU A 86 14.65 -3.60 -3.79
CA GLU A 86 14.15 -2.62 -2.85
C GLU A 86 12.98 -1.82 -3.41
N MET A 87 11.93 -1.68 -2.60
CA MET A 87 10.79 -0.84 -2.93
C MET A 87 11.14 0.60 -2.55
N THR A 88 11.03 1.49 -3.53
CA THR A 88 11.49 2.88 -3.42
C THR A 88 10.34 3.86 -3.19
N SER A 89 9.13 3.51 -3.65
CA SER A 89 8.01 4.45 -3.65
C SER A 89 6.66 3.76 -3.64
N LEU A 90 5.68 4.45 -3.05
CA LEU A 90 4.35 3.94 -2.71
C LEU A 90 3.33 5.09 -2.81
N ALA A 91 2.20 4.89 -3.50
CA ALA A 91 1.15 5.91 -3.55
C ALA A 91 -0.26 5.29 -3.67
N TYR A 92 -1.24 5.90 -2.99
CA TYR A 92 -2.65 5.58 -3.16
C TYR A 92 -3.25 6.23 -4.40
N SER A 93 -4.20 5.54 -5.03
CA SER A 93 -5.10 6.16 -5.98
C SER A 93 -6.06 7.14 -5.28
N PRO A 94 -6.53 8.19 -5.97
CA PRO A 94 -7.49 9.14 -5.42
C PRO A 94 -8.81 8.52 -4.94
N ASP A 95 -9.22 7.41 -5.55
CA ASP A 95 -10.41 6.64 -5.16
C ASP A 95 -10.17 5.69 -3.96
N GLY A 96 -8.93 5.54 -3.51
CA GLY A 96 -8.55 4.65 -2.40
C GLY A 96 -8.66 3.15 -2.71
N LEU A 97 -9.01 2.77 -3.94
CA LEU A 97 -9.22 1.37 -4.33
C LEU A 97 -7.93 0.67 -4.76
N HIS A 98 -6.95 1.46 -5.18
CA HIS A 98 -5.69 0.97 -5.70
C HIS A 98 -4.50 1.63 -5.01
N LEU A 99 -3.37 0.95 -5.12
CA LEU A 99 -2.10 1.40 -4.61
C LEU A 99 -1.03 1.04 -5.64
N VAL A 100 -0.09 1.95 -5.89
CA VAL A 100 1.01 1.73 -6.82
C VAL A 100 2.32 1.67 -6.05
N THR A 101 3.20 0.77 -6.50
CA THR A 101 4.57 0.62 -6.00
C THR A 101 5.59 0.68 -7.12
N GLY A 102 6.77 1.22 -6.83
CA GLY A 102 7.95 1.17 -7.67
C GLY A 102 9.14 0.57 -6.92
N GLY A 103 10.05 -0.07 -7.64
CA GLY A 103 11.26 -0.65 -7.05
C GLY A 103 12.46 -0.72 -7.99
N TYR A 104 13.61 -1.11 -7.41
CA TYR A 104 14.88 -1.30 -8.12
C TYR A 104 14.93 -2.55 -9.02
N ASP A 105 13.85 -3.34 -9.05
CA ASP A 105 13.64 -4.41 -10.04
C ASP A 105 13.11 -3.90 -11.38
N ASN A 106 13.07 -2.56 -11.54
CA ASN A 106 12.62 -1.82 -12.72
C ASN A 106 11.11 -1.94 -12.99
N LYS A 107 10.32 -2.43 -12.03
CA LYS A 107 8.89 -2.64 -12.20
C LYS A 107 8.08 -1.57 -11.50
N VAL A 108 6.91 -1.30 -12.07
CA VAL A 108 5.82 -0.58 -11.41
C VAL A 108 4.66 -1.55 -11.24
N LYS A 109 4.15 -1.70 -10.03
CA LYS A 109 3.07 -2.64 -9.73
C LYS A 109 1.87 -1.90 -9.18
N VAL A 110 0.68 -2.30 -9.62
CA VAL A 110 -0.59 -1.77 -9.14
C VAL A 110 -1.34 -2.87 -8.42
N TRP A 111 -1.79 -2.53 -7.23
CA TRP A 111 -2.45 -3.41 -6.29
C TRP A 111 -3.89 -2.97 -6.13
N ARG A 112 -4.82 -3.91 -6.19
CA ARG A 112 -6.19 -3.68 -5.74
C ARG A 112 -6.27 -4.05 -4.27
N ILE A 113 -6.69 -3.11 -3.44
CA ILE A 113 -6.74 -3.34 -1.99
C ILE A 113 -7.84 -4.36 -1.66
N SER A 114 -9.00 -4.26 -2.31
CA SER A 114 -10.04 -5.27 -2.19
C SER A 114 -9.57 -6.60 -2.78
N GLY A 115 -9.35 -7.58 -1.91
CA GLY A 115 -8.82 -8.90 -2.26
C GLY A 115 -7.30 -8.98 -2.33
N GLY A 116 -6.58 -7.93 -1.93
CA GLY A 116 -5.14 -7.99 -1.61
C GLY A 116 -4.25 -8.54 -2.73
N ARG A 117 -4.47 -8.14 -3.99
CA ARG A 117 -3.74 -8.72 -5.14
C ARG A 117 -3.15 -7.69 -6.08
N CYS A 118 -2.01 -8.04 -6.67
CA CYS A 118 -1.44 -7.31 -7.79
C CYS A 118 -2.30 -7.51 -9.04
N VAL A 119 -2.76 -6.41 -9.64
CA VAL A 119 -3.62 -6.43 -10.83
C VAL A 119 -2.87 -6.05 -12.11
N VAL A 120 -1.80 -5.26 -12.00
CA VAL A 120 -1.00 -4.81 -13.13
C VAL A 120 0.47 -4.76 -12.74
N THR A 121 1.36 -5.15 -13.66
CA THR A 121 2.82 -4.98 -13.54
C THR A 121 3.36 -4.39 -14.84
N PHE A 122 3.84 -3.16 -14.79
CA PHE A 122 4.54 -2.51 -15.90
C PHE A 122 6.04 -2.84 -15.83
N THR A 123 6.62 -3.16 -16.99
CA THR A 123 8.03 -3.60 -17.13
C THR A 123 8.78 -2.77 -18.17
N GLU A 124 8.33 -1.55 -18.44
CA GLU A 124 8.87 -0.71 -19.51
C GLU A 124 10.15 0.06 -19.10
N HIS A 125 10.36 0.26 -17.80
CA HIS A 125 11.57 0.89 -17.30
C HIS A 125 12.79 -0.03 -17.45
N THR A 126 13.92 0.55 -17.85
CA THR A 126 15.18 -0.21 -18.06
C THR A 126 16.14 -0.09 -16.88
N ALA A 127 15.83 0.75 -15.90
CA ALA A 127 16.53 0.87 -14.63
C ALA A 127 15.55 1.13 -13.47
N GLY A 128 16.06 1.18 -12.25
CA GLY A 128 15.26 1.23 -11.04
C GLY A 128 14.27 2.37 -11.02
N VAL A 129 13.03 2.07 -10.63
CA VAL A 129 11.99 3.08 -10.45
C VAL A 129 12.31 3.85 -9.16
N THR A 130 12.33 5.17 -9.23
CA THR A 130 12.68 6.04 -8.09
C THR A 130 11.46 6.69 -7.46
N GLY A 131 10.35 6.77 -8.18
CA GLY A 131 9.12 7.40 -7.71
C GLY A 131 7.91 6.92 -8.48
N VAL A 132 6.77 6.83 -7.78
CA VAL A 132 5.47 6.59 -8.37
C VAL A 132 4.45 7.58 -7.81
N ALA A 133 3.46 7.95 -8.63
CA ALA A 133 2.40 8.84 -8.22
C ALA A 133 1.10 8.56 -8.96
N PHE A 134 -0.02 8.84 -8.30
CA PHE A 134 -1.30 9.03 -8.97
C PHE A 134 -1.60 10.52 -9.14
N PRO A 135 -2.12 10.95 -10.30
CA PRO A 135 -2.71 12.28 -10.43
C PRO A 135 -3.90 12.43 -9.48
N ALA A 136 -4.00 13.54 -8.76
CA ALA A 136 -4.97 13.75 -7.69
C ALA A 136 -6.46 13.60 -8.09
N GLN A 137 -6.79 13.75 -9.38
CA GLN A 137 -8.16 13.66 -9.88
C GLN A 137 -8.37 12.48 -10.85
N ASN A 138 -7.34 11.66 -11.10
CA ASN A 138 -7.42 10.60 -12.10
C ASN A 138 -6.82 9.28 -11.58
N SER A 139 -7.69 8.37 -11.13
CA SER A 139 -7.31 7.02 -10.69
C SER A 139 -6.98 6.06 -11.83
N LYS A 140 -7.08 6.47 -13.10
CA LYS A 140 -6.87 5.61 -14.28
C LYS A 140 -5.47 5.73 -14.85
N VAL A 141 -4.67 6.68 -14.38
CA VAL A 141 -3.31 6.92 -14.86
C VAL A 141 -2.34 6.80 -13.69
N VAL A 142 -1.22 6.12 -13.92
CA VAL A 142 -0.09 6.03 -13.01
C VAL A 142 1.10 6.75 -13.61
N LEU A 143 1.82 7.53 -12.83
CA LEU A 143 3.08 8.13 -13.24
C LEU A 143 4.24 7.42 -12.53
N SER A 144 5.34 7.21 -13.24
CA SER A 144 6.55 6.64 -12.68
C SER A 144 7.79 7.36 -13.21
N ALA A 145 8.79 7.52 -12.34
CA ALA A 145 10.10 8.06 -12.67
C ALA A 145 11.17 6.98 -12.40
N SER A 146 12.26 6.99 -13.17
CA SER A 146 13.31 5.96 -13.07
C SER A 146 14.71 6.53 -13.31
N LEU A 147 15.70 5.78 -12.81
CA LEU A 147 17.12 5.99 -13.11
C LEU A 147 17.48 5.82 -14.59
N ASP A 148 16.57 5.34 -15.43
CA ASP A 148 16.75 5.28 -16.89
C ASP A 148 16.63 6.67 -17.57
N GLY A 149 16.40 7.72 -16.77
CA GLY A 149 16.27 9.09 -17.25
C GLY A 149 14.87 9.43 -17.79
N THR A 150 13.88 8.55 -17.58
CA THR A 150 12.53 8.75 -18.12
C THR A 150 11.47 8.90 -17.03
N VAL A 151 10.40 9.61 -17.41
CA VAL A 151 9.11 9.61 -16.71
C VAL A 151 8.09 8.99 -17.66
N ARG A 152 7.31 8.03 -17.15
CA ARG A 152 6.27 7.33 -17.93
C ARG A 152 4.90 7.55 -17.32
N ALA A 153 3.90 7.65 -18.19
CA ALA A 153 2.49 7.67 -17.83
C ALA A 153 1.82 6.40 -18.33
N HIS A 154 1.20 5.66 -17.41
CA HIS A 154 0.62 4.35 -17.66
C HIS A 154 -0.90 4.43 -17.54
N ASP A 155 -1.61 4.10 -18.62
CA ASP A 155 -3.08 4.02 -18.62
C ASP A 155 -3.54 2.63 -18.14
N LEU A 156 -4.17 2.60 -16.97
CA LEU A 156 -4.66 1.37 -16.33
C LEU A 156 -5.83 0.75 -17.08
N ILE A 157 -6.65 1.54 -17.77
CA ILE A 157 -7.77 1.01 -18.55
C ILE A 157 -7.21 0.28 -19.76
N ARG A 158 -6.37 0.96 -20.55
CA ARG A 158 -5.80 0.39 -21.76
C ARG A 158 -4.95 -0.84 -21.45
N TYR A 159 -4.18 -0.81 -20.37
CA TYR A 159 -3.34 -1.95 -19.98
C TYR A 159 -4.18 -3.17 -19.57
N VAL A 160 -5.27 -2.98 -18.81
CA VAL A 160 -6.17 -4.10 -18.45
C VAL A 160 -6.84 -4.68 -19.69
N PHE A 161 -7.30 -3.83 -20.62
CA PHE A 161 -7.90 -4.30 -21.87
C PHE A 161 -6.90 -4.98 -22.80
N SER A 162 -5.68 -4.46 -22.95
CA SER A 162 -4.66 -5.10 -23.80
C SER A 162 -4.26 -6.47 -23.25
N ARG A 163 -4.10 -6.62 -21.93
CA ARG A 163 -3.89 -7.93 -21.31
C ARG A 163 -5.10 -8.85 -21.42
N LEU A 164 -6.32 -8.32 -21.28
CA LEU A 164 -7.54 -9.11 -21.40
C LEU A 164 -7.73 -9.62 -22.85
N LEU A 165 -7.38 -8.82 -23.86
CA LEU A 165 -7.35 -9.24 -25.26
C LEU A 165 -6.29 -10.33 -25.52
N ILE A 166 -5.15 -10.28 -24.86
CA ILE A 166 -4.13 -11.34 -24.95
C ILE A 166 -4.58 -12.61 -24.20
N HIS A 167 -5.30 -12.47 -23.08
CA HIS A 167 -5.79 -13.61 -22.28
C HIS A 167 -7.05 -14.27 -22.85
N ILE A 168 -7.97 -13.49 -23.42
CA ILE A 168 -9.08 -13.99 -24.23
C ILE A 168 -8.52 -14.13 -25.63
N GLY A 169 -7.80 -15.22 -25.90
CA GLY A 169 -7.15 -15.46 -27.18
C GLY A 169 -8.13 -15.28 -28.35
N LEU A 170 -8.16 -14.08 -28.93
CA LEU A 170 -8.86 -13.78 -30.16
C LEU A 170 -7.80 -13.82 -31.26
N ARG A 171 -7.91 -14.86 -32.09
CA ARG A 171 -7.37 -14.86 -33.44
C ARG A 171 -7.80 -13.55 -34.09
N GLU A 172 -6.82 -12.78 -34.57
CA GLU A 172 -7.08 -11.74 -35.55
C GLU A 172 -7.78 -12.39 -36.74
N ILE A 173 -9.04 -12.02 -36.99
CA ILE A 173 -9.64 -12.17 -38.30
C ILE A 173 -9.04 -11.01 -39.09
N VAL A 174 -8.07 -11.34 -39.94
CA VAL A 174 -7.53 -10.45 -40.96
C VAL A 174 -8.50 -10.56 -42.15
N ASP A 175 -9.12 -9.44 -42.52
CA ASP A 175 -9.71 -9.24 -43.85
C ASP A 175 -8.65 -8.66 -44.81
#